data_AF-A0AAP0WPG7-F1
#
_entry.id   AF-A0AAP0WPG7-F1
#
_cell.length_a   1.000
_cell.length_b   1.000
_cell.length_c   1.000
_cell.angle_alpha   90.00
_cell.angle_beta   90.00
_cell.angle_gamma   90.00
#
_symmetry.space_group_name_H-M   'P 1'
#
loop_
_entity.id
_entity.type
_entity.pdbx_description
1 polymer ?
#
loop_
_entity_poly.entity_id
_entity_poly.type
_entity_poly.pdbx_seq_one_letter_code
_entity_poly.pdbx_strand_id
1 'polypeptide(L)'
;MEVALIEPANSLNINLLTNESYELTLNQSIQNLLHEHRKGISEFSSFLSNFYDLMQARVDPPLEAIWVYSALSFRSSNFKKDDALNRISIAKDLFQLSSACSASCSSSKSVALLAPVVFEVYNSVVELLGKDLSLKREKKAMRAAVSLIEVILGFISVCCGKDSSEEDGNWVGLIASFSDLVCLWMEGNGEGKEGLDSFLPLAGEEVCRGLSEGGCDVSYLAGVVIAEAFLMRLCLNIRVGLARREMEKELRNWAVGSITGFRNYYFFETLARMLLEPTLPVTSLLNSEDEDLLRRVLYDAVILVEYSFLNPRVIQPPAERMKSLAMTRLIVMHEAIEFFRYEEMKISIEIIIDLSLQNLMIWSAAEKMGIRREPFLI
;
A
#
# COMPACT_ATOMS: atom_id res chain seq x y z
N MET A 1 -7.86 -47.24 -44.08
CA MET A 1 -8.38 -46.00 -43.46
C MET A 1 -7.55 -45.79 -42.21
N GLU A 2 -6.56 -44.92 -42.35
CA GLU A 2 -5.48 -44.67 -41.39
C GLU A 2 -5.98 -43.61 -40.41
N VAL A 3 -6.04 -43.95 -39.12
CA VAL A 3 -6.40 -43.02 -38.05
C VAL A 3 -5.12 -42.32 -37.65
N ALA A 4 -4.94 -41.09 -38.14
CA ALA A 4 -3.84 -40.23 -37.74
C ALA A 4 -4.00 -39.82 -36.27
N LEU A 5 -3.05 -40.27 -35.45
CA LEU A 5 -2.76 -39.74 -34.12
C LEU A 5 -2.34 -38.27 -34.30
N ILE A 6 -3.19 -37.35 -33.84
CA ILE A 6 -2.81 -35.95 -33.67
C ILE A 6 -2.00 -35.89 -32.37
N GLU A 7 -0.68 -35.81 -32.50
CA GLU A 7 0.21 -35.42 -31.41
C GLU A 7 -0.13 -33.98 -30.97
N PRO A 8 -0.29 -33.70 -29.66
CA PRO A 8 -0.21 -32.33 -29.18
C PRO A 8 1.27 -31.92 -29.23
N ALA A 9 1.62 -31.14 -30.25
CA ALA A 9 2.92 -30.49 -30.32
C ALA A 9 3.04 -29.41 -29.23
N ASN A 10 4.15 -29.50 -28.49
CA ASN A 10 4.74 -28.51 -27.60
C ASN A 10 4.06 -28.28 -26.24
N SER A 11 4.19 -29.26 -25.35
CA SER A 11 4.39 -28.93 -23.93
C SER A 11 5.71 -28.15 -23.82
N LEU A 12 5.62 -26.85 -23.53
CA LEU A 12 6.78 -26.07 -23.13
C LEU A 12 7.40 -26.77 -21.91
N ASN A 13 8.66 -27.16 -22.04
CA ASN A 13 9.42 -27.76 -20.95
C ASN A 13 9.88 -26.59 -20.04
N ILE A 14 8.93 -26.05 -19.27
CA ILE A 14 9.06 -24.81 -18.47
C ILE A 14 10.08 -24.97 -17.33
N ASN A 15 10.42 -26.20 -16.96
CA ASN A 15 11.31 -26.54 -15.85
C ASN A 15 12.79 -26.12 -16.02
N LEU A 16 13.14 -25.41 -17.10
CA LEU A 16 14.53 -25.02 -17.40
C LEU A 16 14.65 -23.64 -18.06
N LEU A 17 13.71 -22.72 -17.82
CA LEU A 17 13.91 -21.32 -18.22
C LEU A 17 15.05 -20.72 -17.39
N THR A 18 16.12 -20.29 -18.05
CA THR A 18 17.14 -19.43 -17.45
C THR A 18 16.49 -18.14 -16.93
N ASN A 19 17.09 -17.47 -15.94
CA ASN A 19 16.48 -16.29 -15.30
C ASN A 19 16.06 -15.23 -16.34
N GLU A 20 16.93 -14.96 -17.30
CA GLU A 20 16.70 -14.00 -18.39
C GLU A 20 15.60 -14.45 -19.37
N SER A 21 15.53 -15.75 -19.71
CA SER A 21 14.50 -16.27 -20.61
C SER A 21 13.10 -16.17 -20.00
N TYR A 22 13.01 -16.32 -18.68
CA TYR A 22 11.74 -16.18 -17.97
C TYR A 22 11.27 -14.73 -17.93
N GLU A 23 12.15 -13.79 -17.55
CA GLU A 23 11.82 -12.36 -17.46
C GLU A 23 11.39 -11.80 -18.81
N LEU A 24 12.08 -12.18 -19.90
CA LEU A 24 11.69 -11.83 -21.27
C LEU A 24 10.30 -12.37 -21.63
N THR A 25 10.03 -13.64 -21.30
CA THR A 25 8.72 -14.27 -21.58
C THR A 25 7.61 -13.58 -20.82
N LEU A 26 7.82 -13.30 -19.53
CA LEU A 26 6.86 -12.61 -18.68
C LEU A 26 6.57 -11.21 -19.21
N ASN A 27 7.60 -10.43 -19.53
CA ASN A 27 7.43 -9.09 -20.09
C ASN A 27 6.65 -9.13 -21.41
N GLN A 28 7.02 -10.02 -22.33
CA GLN A 28 6.31 -10.14 -23.61
C GLN A 28 4.84 -10.54 -23.44
N SER A 29 4.54 -11.46 -22.51
CA SER A 29 3.17 -11.83 -22.19
C SER A 29 2.37 -10.66 -21.58
N ILE A 30 2.99 -9.86 -20.70
CA ILE A 30 2.37 -8.65 -20.13
C ILE A 30 2.07 -7.64 -21.25
N GLN A 31 3.04 -7.34 -22.11
CA GLN A 31 2.86 -6.37 -23.20
C GLN A 31 1.77 -6.81 -24.18
N ASN A 32 1.72 -8.09 -24.53
CA ASN A 32 0.66 -8.64 -25.36
C ASN A 32 -0.72 -8.50 -24.70
N LEU A 33 -0.82 -8.80 -23.39
CA LEU A 33 -2.07 -8.65 -22.64
C LEU A 33 -2.54 -7.19 -22.60
N LEU A 34 -1.64 -6.25 -22.28
CA LEU A 34 -1.95 -4.82 -22.23
C LEU A 34 -2.39 -4.29 -23.60
N HIS A 35 -1.74 -4.75 -24.68
CA HIS A 35 -2.13 -4.40 -26.05
C HIS A 35 -3.54 -4.89 -26.40
N GLU A 36 -3.89 -6.12 -26.05
CA GLU A 36 -5.25 -6.65 -26.29
C GLU A 36 -6.29 -5.98 -25.38
N HIS A 37 -5.94 -5.64 -24.14
CA HIS A 37 -6.82 -4.89 -23.24
C HIS A 37 -7.17 -3.51 -23.83
N ARG A 38 -6.18 -2.79 -24.37
CA ARG A 38 -6.36 -1.49 -25.05
C ARG A 38 -7.25 -1.56 -26.29
N LYS A 39 -7.32 -2.71 -26.96
CA LYS A 39 -8.23 -2.94 -28.09
C LYS A 39 -9.69 -3.17 -27.66
N GLY A 40 -9.98 -3.20 -26.36
CA GLY A 40 -11.31 -3.42 -25.82
C GLY A 40 -11.74 -4.88 -25.77
N ILE A 41 -10.80 -5.83 -25.91
CA ILE A 41 -11.10 -7.25 -25.70
C ILE A 41 -11.38 -7.46 -24.22
N SER A 42 -12.53 -8.05 -23.89
CA SER A 42 -12.93 -8.34 -22.49
C SER A 42 -12.70 -9.80 -22.09
N GLU A 43 -12.44 -10.70 -23.03
CA GLU A 43 -12.26 -12.11 -22.74
C GLU A 43 -10.76 -12.47 -22.71
N PHE A 44 -10.22 -12.57 -21.51
CA PHE A 44 -8.79 -12.87 -21.29
C PHE A 44 -8.52 -14.32 -20.87
N SER A 45 -9.50 -15.21 -21.05
CA SER A 45 -9.40 -16.63 -20.70
C SER A 45 -8.20 -17.32 -21.36
N SER A 46 -7.84 -16.88 -22.56
CA SER A 46 -6.66 -17.36 -23.31
C SER A 46 -5.32 -17.04 -22.66
N PHE A 47 -5.24 -16.01 -21.81
CA PHE A 47 -4.03 -15.64 -21.09
C PHE A 47 -3.90 -16.33 -19.73
N LEU A 48 -5.01 -16.82 -19.17
CA LEU A 48 -5.06 -17.36 -17.81
C LEU A 48 -4.12 -18.56 -17.61
N SER A 49 -4.14 -19.53 -18.53
CA SER A 49 -3.25 -20.69 -18.47
C SER A 49 -1.78 -20.29 -18.54
N ASN A 50 -1.45 -19.33 -19.41
CA ASN A 50 -0.08 -18.88 -19.59
C ASN A 50 0.47 -18.21 -18.33
N PHE A 51 -0.32 -17.35 -17.69
CA PHE A 51 0.09 -16.69 -16.44
C PHE A 51 0.08 -17.65 -15.24
N TYR A 52 -0.79 -18.66 -15.23
CA TYR A 52 -0.72 -19.75 -14.26
C TYR A 52 0.60 -20.50 -14.37
N ASP A 53 0.99 -20.89 -15.59
CA ASP A 53 2.24 -21.60 -15.84
C ASP A 53 3.47 -20.74 -15.49
N LEU A 54 3.45 -19.44 -15.83
CA LEU A 54 4.51 -18.48 -15.46
C LEU A 54 4.61 -18.31 -13.94
N MET A 55 3.49 -18.29 -13.22
CA MET A 55 3.48 -18.23 -11.76
C MET A 55 4.03 -19.52 -11.14
N GLN A 56 3.66 -20.69 -11.66
CA GLN A 56 4.11 -22.00 -11.15
C GLN A 56 5.57 -22.34 -11.52
N ALA A 57 6.14 -21.66 -12.51
CA ALA A 57 7.52 -21.89 -12.94
C ALA A 57 8.57 -21.54 -11.88
N ARG A 58 8.22 -20.79 -10.84
CA ARG A 58 9.12 -20.36 -9.77
C ARG A 58 8.51 -20.55 -8.39
N VAL A 59 9.35 -20.84 -7.41
CA VAL A 59 8.94 -20.91 -6.00
C VAL A 59 8.53 -19.53 -5.48
N ASP A 60 9.27 -18.49 -5.84
CA ASP A 60 8.94 -17.09 -5.56
C ASP A 60 8.81 -16.33 -6.89
N PRO A 61 7.64 -16.38 -7.56
CA PRO A 61 7.44 -15.71 -8.84
C PRO A 61 7.47 -14.17 -8.67
N PRO A 62 7.78 -13.41 -9.74
CA PRO A 62 7.68 -11.95 -9.69
C PRO A 62 6.27 -11.49 -9.35
N LEU A 63 6.18 -10.30 -8.75
CA LEU A 63 4.92 -9.72 -8.31
C LEU A 63 3.91 -9.68 -9.47
N GLU A 64 4.37 -9.29 -10.65
CA GLU A 64 3.58 -9.12 -11.87
C GLU A 64 2.95 -10.42 -12.33
N ALA A 65 3.65 -11.55 -12.22
CA ALA A 65 3.11 -12.85 -12.62
C ALA A 65 1.89 -13.23 -11.76
N ILE A 66 2.03 -13.08 -10.43
CA ILE A 66 0.95 -13.34 -9.48
C ILE A 66 -0.19 -12.32 -9.68
N TRP A 67 0.16 -11.05 -9.84
CA TRP A 67 -0.79 -9.96 -9.94
C TRP A 67 -1.66 -10.10 -11.18
N VAL A 68 -1.06 -10.33 -12.35
CA VAL A 68 -1.78 -10.52 -13.61
C VAL A 68 -2.63 -11.78 -13.54
N TYR A 69 -2.09 -12.91 -13.06
CA TYR A 69 -2.88 -14.12 -12.87
C TYR A 69 -4.12 -13.89 -11.98
N SER A 70 -3.96 -13.13 -10.89
CA SER A 70 -5.05 -12.79 -9.98
C SER A 70 -6.11 -11.91 -10.66
N ALA A 71 -5.68 -10.92 -11.45
CA ALA A 71 -6.59 -10.06 -12.22
C ALA A 71 -7.42 -10.87 -13.23
N LEU A 72 -6.77 -11.76 -13.97
CA LEU A 72 -7.40 -12.62 -14.97
C LEU A 72 -8.39 -13.59 -14.32
N SER A 73 -7.98 -14.24 -13.23
CA SER A 73 -8.84 -15.15 -12.46
C SER A 73 -10.07 -14.43 -11.91
N PHE A 74 -9.87 -13.24 -11.35
CA PHE A 74 -10.92 -12.40 -10.80
C PHE A 74 -11.93 -11.97 -11.86
N ARG A 75 -11.47 -11.47 -13.00
CA ARG A 75 -12.35 -11.04 -14.11
C ARG A 75 -13.09 -12.21 -14.76
N SER A 76 -12.46 -13.37 -14.88
CA SER A 76 -13.10 -14.56 -15.47
C SER A 76 -14.27 -15.11 -14.64
N SER A 77 -14.29 -14.81 -13.34
CA SER A 77 -15.26 -15.37 -12.39
C SER A 77 -16.66 -14.71 -12.47
N ASN A 78 -16.91 -13.80 -13.42
CA ASN A 78 -18.22 -13.19 -13.73
C ASN A 78 -19.00 -12.70 -12.49
N PHE A 79 -18.31 -12.01 -11.60
CA PHE A 79 -18.92 -11.48 -10.39
C PHE A 79 -19.90 -10.33 -10.72
N LYS A 80 -21.20 -10.56 -10.52
CA LYS A 80 -22.19 -9.47 -10.64
C LYS A 80 -22.00 -8.46 -9.51
N LYS A 81 -21.44 -7.30 -9.81
CA LYS A 81 -21.18 -6.20 -8.85
C LYS A 81 -22.45 -5.45 -8.39
N ASP A 82 -23.65 -6.01 -8.52
CA ASP A 82 -24.91 -5.28 -8.29
C ASP A 82 -25.28 -5.06 -6.81
N ASP A 83 -24.61 -5.72 -5.85
CA ASP A 83 -24.92 -5.62 -4.42
C ASP A 83 -23.66 -5.47 -3.55
N ALA A 84 -23.69 -4.57 -2.56
CA ALA A 84 -22.55 -4.24 -1.71
C ALA A 84 -22.06 -5.44 -0.86
N LEU A 85 -22.98 -6.28 -0.36
CA LEU A 85 -22.58 -7.53 0.31
C LEU A 85 -21.89 -8.50 -0.64
N ASN A 86 -22.33 -8.56 -1.89
CA ASN A 86 -21.67 -9.38 -2.90
C ASN A 86 -20.26 -8.83 -3.18
N ARG A 87 -20.11 -7.52 -3.37
CA ARG A 87 -18.78 -6.87 -3.55
C ARG A 87 -17.81 -7.18 -2.41
N ILE A 88 -18.27 -7.14 -1.16
CA ILE A 88 -17.43 -7.50 -0.01
C ILE A 88 -17.07 -9.00 -0.02
N SER A 89 -17.99 -9.87 -0.42
CA SER A 89 -17.69 -11.31 -0.60
C SER A 89 -16.64 -11.52 -1.68
N ILE A 90 -16.77 -10.82 -2.80
CA ILE A 90 -15.83 -10.85 -3.92
C ILE A 90 -14.43 -10.37 -3.48
N ALA A 91 -14.35 -9.27 -2.73
CA ALA A 91 -13.11 -8.78 -2.16
C ALA A 91 -12.48 -9.79 -1.18
N LYS A 92 -13.30 -10.51 -0.42
CA LYS A 92 -12.85 -11.59 0.47
C LYS A 92 -12.28 -12.78 -0.31
N ASP A 93 -12.92 -13.19 -1.40
CA ASP A 93 -12.43 -14.27 -2.25
C ASP A 93 -11.10 -13.86 -2.92
N LEU A 94 -10.99 -12.60 -3.34
CA LEU A 94 -9.74 -12.02 -3.85
C LEU A 94 -8.63 -11.97 -2.78
N PHE A 95 -8.96 -11.64 -1.53
CA PHE A 95 -8.03 -11.73 -0.41
C PHE A 95 -7.52 -13.16 -0.20
N GLN A 96 -8.40 -14.15 -0.28
CA GLN A 96 -8.03 -15.55 -0.14
C GLN A 96 -7.10 -16.00 -1.28
N LEU A 97 -7.40 -15.60 -2.52
CA LEU A 97 -6.54 -15.87 -3.67
C LEU A 97 -5.15 -15.23 -3.49
N SER A 98 -5.11 -13.93 -3.16
CA SER A 98 -3.87 -13.17 -3.00
C SER A 98 -3.01 -13.73 -1.87
N SER A 99 -3.63 -14.04 -0.71
CA SER A 99 -2.93 -14.64 0.42
C SER A 99 -2.41 -16.04 0.11
N ALA A 100 -3.18 -16.88 -0.60
CA ALA A 100 -2.73 -18.21 -1.03
C ALA A 100 -1.55 -18.15 -2.00
N CYS A 101 -1.58 -17.25 -2.98
CA CYS A 101 -0.48 -17.03 -3.92
C CYS A 101 0.77 -16.43 -3.25
N SER A 102 0.62 -15.80 -2.08
CA SER A 102 1.72 -15.15 -1.36
C SER A 102 2.48 -16.04 -0.37
N ALA A 103 2.12 -17.33 -0.25
CA ALA A 103 2.62 -18.21 0.81
C ALA A 103 4.15 -18.40 0.80
N SER A 104 4.76 -18.35 -0.38
CA SER A 104 6.21 -18.47 -0.60
C SER A 104 6.92 -17.12 -0.85
N CYS A 105 6.18 -16.01 -0.79
CA CYS A 105 6.68 -14.68 -1.08
C CYS A 105 7.33 -14.02 0.13
N SER A 106 8.22 -13.05 -0.13
CA SER A 106 8.70 -12.09 0.89
C SER A 106 7.54 -11.33 1.55
N SER A 107 7.74 -10.86 2.78
CA SER A 107 6.75 -10.06 3.53
C SER A 107 6.22 -8.87 2.74
N SER A 108 7.11 -8.07 2.15
CA SER A 108 6.78 -6.91 1.32
C SER A 108 5.96 -7.31 0.10
N LYS A 109 6.37 -8.36 -0.63
CA LYS A 109 5.60 -8.85 -1.80
C LYS A 109 4.22 -9.36 -1.39
N SER A 110 4.10 -10.11 -0.29
CA SER A 110 2.81 -10.59 0.23
C SER A 110 1.85 -9.46 0.56
N VAL A 111 2.36 -8.35 1.10
CA VAL A 111 1.57 -7.15 1.40
C VAL A 111 1.21 -6.38 0.13
N ALA A 112 2.16 -6.18 -0.79
CA ALA A 112 1.93 -5.48 -2.06
C ALA A 112 0.82 -6.15 -2.90
N LEU A 113 0.73 -7.48 -2.88
CA LEU A 113 -0.34 -8.25 -3.54
C LEU A 113 -1.76 -7.92 -3.05
N LEU A 114 -1.90 -7.26 -1.89
CA LEU A 114 -3.21 -6.87 -1.35
C LEU A 114 -3.74 -5.56 -1.94
N ALA A 115 -2.96 -4.82 -2.72
CA ALA A 115 -3.41 -3.57 -3.33
C ALA A 115 -4.80 -3.66 -4.00
N PRO A 116 -5.10 -4.64 -4.88
CA PRO A 116 -6.43 -4.74 -5.49
C PRO A 116 -7.52 -5.14 -4.48
N VAL A 117 -7.18 -5.87 -3.42
CA VAL A 117 -8.12 -6.20 -2.34
C VAL A 117 -8.53 -4.93 -1.60
N VAL A 118 -7.54 -4.13 -1.21
CA VAL A 118 -7.77 -2.88 -0.47
C VAL A 118 -8.58 -1.91 -1.32
N PHE A 119 -8.29 -1.80 -2.62
CA PHE A 119 -9.06 -1.00 -3.57
C PHE A 119 -10.55 -1.43 -3.66
N GLU A 120 -10.83 -2.73 -3.81
CA GLU A 120 -12.21 -3.23 -3.87
C GLU A 120 -12.97 -3.02 -2.55
N VAL A 121 -12.28 -3.15 -1.41
CA VAL A 121 -12.86 -2.84 -0.10
C VAL A 121 -13.15 -1.34 0.04
N TYR A 122 -12.22 -0.47 -0.38
CA TYR A 122 -12.42 0.97 -0.40
C TYR A 122 -13.69 1.35 -1.19
N ASN A 123 -13.81 0.87 -2.42
CA ASN A 123 -14.97 1.14 -3.27
C ASN A 123 -16.28 0.68 -2.61
N SER A 124 -16.26 -0.49 -1.98
CA SER A 124 -17.40 -1.02 -1.24
C SER A 124 -17.77 -0.13 -0.04
N VAL A 125 -16.78 0.38 0.69
CA VAL A 125 -16.98 1.27 1.84
C VAL A 125 -17.56 2.61 1.39
N VAL A 126 -16.97 3.25 0.37
CA VAL A 126 -17.46 4.54 -0.16
C VAL A 126 -18.91 4.42 -0.64
N GLU A 127 -19.24 3.37 -1.38
CA GLU A 127 -20.61 3.12 -1.82
C GLU A 127 -21.58 2.95 -0.64
N LEU A 128 -21.17 2.23 0.40
CA LEU A 128 -21.99 2.02 1.60
C LEU A 128 -22.19 3.30 2.41
N LEU A 129 -21.18 4.18 2.47
CA LEU A 129 -21.30 5.48 3.14
C LEU A 129 -22.29 6.42 2.43
N GLY A 130 -22.48 6.26 1.11
CA GLY A 130 -23.50 6.97 0.35
C GLY A 130 -24.93 6.42 0.52
N LYS A 131 -25.11 5.29 1.23
CA LYS A 131 -26.39 4.60 1.40
C LYS A 131 -26.95 4.77 2.81
N ASP A 132 -28.25 4.49 2.98
CA ASP A 132 -28.90 4.51 4.29
C ASP A 132 -28.49 3.28 5.13
N LEU A 133 -27.55 3.50 6.05
CA LEU A 133 -27.06 2.49 7.01
C LEU A 133 -28.10 2.07 8.06
N SER A 134 -29.29 2.70 8.11
CA SER A 134 -30.41 2.23 8.92
C SER A 134 -30.94 0.87 8.41
N LEU A 135 -30.74 0.58 7.12
CA LEU A 135 -31.13 -0.67 6.51
C LEU A 135 -30.30 -1.83 7.06
N LYS A 136 -30.99 -2.87 7.57
CA LYS A 136 -30.36 -4.07 8.15
C LYS A 136 -29.32 -4.71 7.21
N ARG A 137 -29.56 -4.66 5.90
CA ARG A 137 -28.67 -5.19 4.87
C ARG A 137 -27.38 -4.37 4.78
N GLU A 138 -27.46 -3.05 4.66
CA GLU A 138 -26.29 -2.17 4.55
C GLU A 138 -25.49 -2.13 5.86
N LYS A 139 -26.16 -2.14 7.02
CA LYS A 139 -25.49 -2.32 8.31
C LYS A 139 -24.75 -3.66 8.42
N LYS A 140 -25.25 -4.71 7.76
CA LYS A 140 -24.57 -6.02 7.70
C LYS A 140 -23.37 -5.94 6.75
N ALA A 141 -23.53 -5.29 5.60
CA ALA A 141 -22.46 -5.05 4.63
C ALA A 141 -21.31 -4.26 5.29
N MET A 142 -21.60 -3.11 5.90
CA MET A 142 -20.60 -2.29 6.57
C MET A 142 -19.82 -3.07 7.64
N ARG A 143 -20.50 -3.87 8.47
CA ARG A 143 -19.82 -4.74 9.45
C ARG A 143 -18.93 -5.80 8.80
N ALA A 144 -19.34 -6.34 7.65
CA ALA A 144 -18.52 -7.29 6.89
C ALA A 144 -17.28 -6.61 6.29
N ALA A 145 -17.41 -5.38 5.77
CA ALA A 145 -16.28 -4.59 5.29
C ALA A 145 -15.28 -4.27 6.42
N VAL A 146 -15.78 -3.78 7.56
CA VAL A 146 -14.98 -3.52 8.77
C VAL A 146 -14.23 -4.78 9.22
N SER A 147 -14.91 -5.93 9.26
CA SER A 147 -14.30 -7.21 9.61
C SER A 147 -13.24 -7.67 8.59
N LEU A 148 -13.47 -7.44 7.29
CA LEU A 148 -12.49 -7.78 6.26
C LEU A 148 -11.23 -6.92 6.39
N ILE A 149 -11.37 -5.62 6.69
CA ILE A 149 -10.22 -4.73 6.95
C ILE A 149 -9.42 -5.21 8.16
N GLU A 150 -10.07 -5.67 9.24
CA GLU A 150 -9.37 -6.26 10.39
C GLU A 150 -8.57 -7.51 10.00
N VAL A 151 -9.13 -8.36 9.15
CA VAL A 151 -8.43 -9.55 8.64
C VAL A 151 -7.23 -9.14 7.78
N ILE A 152 -7.38 -8.13 6.91
CA ILE A 152 -6.28 -7.60 6.08
C ILE A 152 -5.16 -7.05 6.96
N LEU A 153 -5.49 -6.20 7.94
CA LEU A 153 -4.49 -5.63 8.86
C LEU A 153 -3.83 -6.71 9.74
N GLY A 154 -4.58 -7.73 10.14
CA GLY A 154 -4.04 -8.89 10.83
C GLY A 154 -3.02 -9.65 9.98
N PHE A 155 -3.35 -9.88 8.70
CA PHE A 155 -2.44 -10.50 7.75
C PHE A 155 -1.17 -9.65 7.51
N ILE A 156 -1.33 -8.33 7.34
CA ILE A 156 -0.20 -7.39 7.25
C ILE A 156 0.70 -7.50 8.48
N SER A 157 0.11 -7.49 9.68
CA SER A 157 0.87 -7.62 10.93
C SER A 157 1.66 -8.94 11.00
N VAL A 158 1.09 -10.05 10.51
CA VAL A 158 1.80 -11.34 10.44
C VAL A 158 2.93 -11.29 9.42
N CYS A 159 2.74 -10.64 8.27
CA CYS A 159 3.78 -10.49 7.26
C CYS A 159 4.95 -9.66 7.77
N CYS A 160 4.68 -8.54 8.44
CA CYS A 160 5.72 -7.67 8.98
C CYS A 160 6.42 -8.23 10.23
N GLY A 161 5.81 -9.20 10.92
CA GLY A 161 6.40 -9.85 12.09
C GLY A 161 7.45 -10.92 11.78
N LYS A 162 7.61 -11.32 10.50
CA LYS A 162 8.68 -12.24 10.07
C LYS A 162 10.00 -11.47 10.07
N ASP A 163 10.99 -11.97 10.82
CA ASP A 163 12.26 -11.29 11.06
C ASP A 163 12.89 -10.77 9.75
N SER A 164 13.19 -9.47 9.73
CA SER A 164 13.70 -8.68 8.59
C SER A 164 15.13 -9.06 8.16
N SER A 165 15.60 -10.26 8.47
CA SER A 165 16.91 -10.78 8.05
C SER A 165 16.92 -11.28 6.60
N GLU A 166 15.76 -11.31 5.93
CA GLU A 166 15.59 -11.82 4.57
C GLU A 166 15.31 -10.72 3.51
N GLU A 167 15.42 -9.42 3.86
CA GLU A 167 15.53 -8.39 2.83
C GLU A 167 16.96 -8.41 2.27
N ASP A 168 17.25 -9.45 1.49
CA ASP A 168 18.44 -9.54 0.66
C ASP A 168 18.45 -8.29 -0.22
N GLY A 169 19.57 -7.56 -0.22
CA GLY A 169 19.73 -6.22 -0.81
C GLY A 169 19.63 -6.15 -2.34
N ASN A 170 18.91 -7.09 -2.96
CA ASN A 170 18.63 -7.09 -4.38
C ASN A 170 17.38 -6.25 -4.63
N TRP A 171 17.60 -4.99 -5.00
CA TRP A 171 16.58 -4.08 -5.56
C TRP A 171 16.06 -4.65 -6.88
N VAL A 172 15.21 -5.68 -6.82
CA VAL A 172 14.52 -6.20 -8.00
C VAL A 172 13.31 -5.31 -8.24
N GLY A 173 13.51 -4.25 -9.03
CA GLY A 173 12.42 -3.44 -9.54
C GLY A 173 11.46 -4.28 -10.39
N LEU A 174 10.24 -3.78 -10.57
CA LEU A 174 9.27 -4.43 -11.46
C LEU A 174 9.79 -4.48 -12.91
N ILE A 175 9.54 -5.61 -13.57
CA ILE A 175 9.75 -5.90 -14.98
C ILE A 175 8.87 -5.01 -15.87
N ALA A 176 7.67 -4.68 -15.39
CA ALA A 176 6.74 -3.76 -16.05
C ALA A 176 6.39 -2.59 -15.11
N SER A 177 6.07 -1.43 -15.68
CA SER A 177 5.63 -0.29 -14.86
C SER A 177 4.39 -0.66 -14.06
N PHE A 178 4.40 -0.36 -12.76
CA PHE A 178 3.24 -0.61 -11.91
C PHE A 178 1.99 0.12 -12.43
N SER A 179 2.15 1.37 -12.89
CA SER A 179 1.08 2.17 -13.48
C SER A 179 0.39 1.48 -14.65
N ASP A 180 1.16 0.72 -15.45
CA ASP A 180 0.63 0.03 -16.61
C ASP A 180 -0.17 -1.21 -16.19
N LEU A 181 0.23 -1.88 -15.11
CA LEU A 181 -0.48 -3.04 -14.60
C LEU A 181 -1.80 -2.67 -13.88
N VAL A 182 -1.90 -1.45 -13.35
CA VAL A 182 -3.13 -0.96 -12.68
C VAL A 182 -4.34 -0.98 -13.62
N CYS A 183 -4.17 -0.74 -14.93
CA CYS A 183 -5.30 -0.76 -15.86
C CYS A 183 -6.00 -2.14 -15.92
N LEU A 184 -5.30 -3.24 -15.59
CA LEU A 184 -5.89 -4.58 -15.49
C LEU A 184 -6.88 -4.74 -14.33
N TRP A 185 -6.96 -3.77 -13.43
CA TRP A 185 -7.90 -3.76 -12.30
C TRP A 185 -9.01 -2.73 -12.47
N MET A 186 -8.76 -1.70 -13.27
CA MET A 186 -9.73 -0.63 -13.54
C MET A 186 -10.67 -1.01 -14.69
N GLU A 187 -11.97 -0.80 -14.53
CA GLU A 187 -12.96 -0.92 -15.61
C GLU A 187 -13.03 0.40 -16.39
N GLY A 188 -12.17 0.57 -17.41
CA GLY A 188 -12.13 1.76 -18.29
C GLY A 188 -10.73 2.21 -18.70
N ASN A 189 -10.63 3.20 -19.59
CA ASN A 189 -9.38 3.80 -20.11
C ASN A 189 -8.62 4.65 -19.06
N GLY A 190 -8.42 4.12 -17.85
CA GLY A 190 -7.52 4.72 -16.85
C GLY A 190 -6.08 4.33 -17.17
N GLU A 191 -5.46 5.01 -18.14
CA GLU A 191 -4.04 4.82 -18.44
C GLU A 191 -3.18 5.80 -17.65
N GLY A 192 -2.03 5.33 -17.16
CA GLY A 192 -1.01 6.18 -16.51
C GLY A 192 -1.41 6.70 -15.13
N LYS A 193 -1.00 7.93 -14.82
CA LYS A 193 -1.12 8.55 -13.49
C LYS A 193 -2.57 8.62 -12.98
N GLU A 194 -3.51 8.95 -13.86
CA GLU A 194 -4.94 9.03 -13.49
C GLU A 194 -5.51 7.67 -13.04
N GLY A 195 -5.01 6.57 -13.62
CA GLY A 195 -5.38 5.22 -13.22
C GLY A 195 -4.83 4.87 -11.83
N LEU A 196 -3.61 5.30 -11.53
CA LEU A 196 -2.94 5.04 -10.25
C LEU A 196 -3.60 5.79 -9.09
N ASP A 197 -3.86 7.10 -9.27
CA ASP A 197 -4.54 7.92 -8.27
C ASP A 197 -5.95 7.38 -7.95
N SER A 198 -6.62 6.81 -8.96
CA SER A 198 -7.92 6.17 -8.78
C SER A 198 -7.82 4.82 -8.07
N PHE A 199 -6.74 4.07 -8.27
CA PHE A 199 -6.52 2.74 -7.69
C PHE A 199 -5.99 2.78 -6.26
N LEU A 200 -5.24 3.83 -5.91
CA LEU A 200 -4.72 4.12 -4.58
C LEU A 200 -5.30 5.45 -4.07
N PRO A 201 -6.61 5.49 -3.79
CA PRO A 201 -7.36 6.72 -3.55
C PRO A 201 -7.00 7.41 -2.22
N LEU A 202 -6.38 6.71 -1.27
CA LEU A 202 -5.94 7.27 0.00
C LEU A 202 -4.43 7.54 0.04
N ALA A 203 -3.65 7.24 -0.98
CA ALA A 203 -2.19 7.40 -0.95
C ALA A 203 -1.73 8.87 -1.13
N GLY A 204 -2.52 9.70 -1.81
CA GLY A 204 -2.16 11.09 -2.12
C GLY A 204 -1.33 11.22 -3.41
N GLU A 205 -1.32 12.42 -3.99
CA GLU A 205 -0.72 12.66 -5.32
C GLU A 205 0.81 12.49 -5.28
N GLU A 206 1.46 12.93 -4.21
CA GLU A 206 2.93 12.87 -4.11
C GLU A 206 3.42 11.43 -4.01
N VAL A 207 2.70 10.59 -3.24
CA VAL A 207 3.01 9.18 -3.07
C VAL A 207 2.81 8.41 -4.37
N CYS A 208 1.70 8.67 -5.08
CA CYS A 208 1.40 8.09 -6.40
C CYS A 208 2.42 8.50 -7.47
N ARG A 209 2.88 9.75 -7.45
CA ARG A 209 3.97 10.21 -8.32
C ARG A 209 5.25 9.40 -8.08
N GLY A 210 5.59 9.13 -6.82
CA GLY A 210 6.74 8.30 -6.45
C GLY A 210 6.68 6.87 -7.01
N LEU A 211 5.49 6.28 -7.09
CA LEU A 211 5.27 4.95 -7.69
C LEU A 211 5.40 4.94 -9.23
N SER A 212 5.17 6.09 -9.87
CA SER A 212 5.15 6.22 -11.34
C SER A 212 6.52 6.57 -11.93
N GLU A 213 7.30 7.43 -11.27
CA GLU A 213 8.53 8.02 -11.84
C GLU A 213 9.81 7.21 -11.54
N GLY A 214 9.78 6.32 -10.54
CA GLY A 214 11.00 5.80 -9.90
C GLY A 214 11.36 4.33 -10.13
N GLY A 215 10.62 3.57 -10.95
CA GLY A 215 10.65 2.11 -10.88
C GLY A 215 10.04 1.67 -9.54
N CYS A 216 8.86 1.05 -9.59
CA CYS A 216 8.13 0.73 -8.37
C CYS A 216 8.90 -0.35 -7.57
N ASP A 217 9.46 0.02 -6.42
CA ASP A 217 9.97 -0.94 -5.45
C ASP A 217 8.79 -1.62 -4.76
N VAL A 218 8.78 -2.95 -4.77
CA VAL A 218 7.75 -3.78 -4.13
C VAL A 218 7.60 -3.42 -2.65
N SER A 219 8.70 -3.07 -1.98
CA SER A 219 8.69 -2.68 -0.56
C SER A 219 8.06 -1.31 -0.34
N TYR A 220 8.30 -0.37 -1.26
CA TYR A 220 7.63 0.92 -1.23
C TYR A 220 6.12 0.76 -1.47
N LEU A 221 5.73 0.00 -2.50
CA LEU A 221 4.32 -0.31 -2.75
C LEU A 221 3.65 -1.00 -1.56
N ALA A 222 4.33 -1.95 -0.91
CA ALA A 222 3.84 -2.57 0.31
C ALA A 222 3.55 -1.52 1.39
N GLY A 223 4.46 -0.57 1.59
CA GLY A 223 4.25 0.56 2.50
C GLY A 223 3.00 1.38 2.17
N VAL A 224 2.74 1.65 0.89
CA VAL A 224 1.54 2.35 0.41
C VAL A 224 0.27 1.54 0.67
N VAL A 225 0.27 0.22 0.40
CA VAL A 225 -0.87 -0.66 0.68
C VAL A 225 -1.20 -0.73 2.16
N ILE A 226 -0.18 -0.73 3.04
CA ILE A 226 -0.38 -0.66 4.49
C ILE A 226 -1.03 0.68 4.85
N ALA A 227 -0.57 1.81 4.27
CA ALA A 227 -1.12 3.14 4.52
C ALA A 227 -2.60 3.22 4.14
N GLU A 228 -2.98 2.76 2.96
CA GLU A 228 -4.37 2.67 2.49
C GLU A 228 -5.26 1.90 3.47
N ALA A 229 -4.89 0.67 3.84
CA ALA A 229 -5.67 -0.16 4.75
C ALA A 229 -5.75 0.43 6.16
N PHE A 230 -4.64 1.01 6.63
CA PHE A 230 -4.53 1.66 7.94
C PHE A 230 -5.43 2.91 8.04
N LEU A 231 -5.37 3.78 7.04
CA LEU A 231 -6.19 4.99 7.00
C LEU A 231 -7.66 4.67 6.84
N MET A 232 -8.01 3.72 5.97
CA MET A 232 -9.39 3.27 5.84
C MET A 232 -9.95 2.79 7.18
N ARG A 233 -9.15 2.05 7.96
CA ARG A 233 -9.55 1.63 9.31
C ARG A 233 -9.72 2.80 10.27
N LEU A 234 -8.81 3.79 10.28
CA LEU A 234 -8.95 4.98 11.11
C LEU A 234 -10.21 5.77 10.75
N CYS A 235 -10.46 6.00 9.45
CA CYS A 235 -11.65 6.68 8.96
C CYS A 235 -12.93 5.97 9.43
N LEU A 236 -12.97 4.64 9.34
CA LEU A 236 -14.10 3.86 9.84
C LEU A 236 -14.27 3.93 11.35
N ASN A 237 -13.18 3.93 12.12
CA ASN A 237 -13.24 4.10 13.57
C ASN A 237 -13.83 5.47 13.95
N ILE A 238 -13.45 6.54 13.23
CA ILE A 238 -13.99 7.89 13.42
C ILE A 238 -15.48 7.93 13.10
N ARG A 239 -15.89 7.36 11.96
CA ARG A 239 -17.30 7.36 11.51
C ARG A 239 -18.22 6.50 12.38
N VAL A 240 -17.74 5.36 12.88
CA VAL A 240 -18.56 4.36 13.59
C VAL A 240 -18.47 4.51 15.11
N GLY A 241 -17.44 5.17 15.64
CA GLY A 241 -17.19 5.25 17.07
C GLY A 241 -18.08 6.24 17.85
N LEU A 242 -18.01 6.15 19.17
CA LEU A 242 -18.78 6.96 20.14
C LEU A 242 -17.92 8.08 20.76
N ALA A 243 -18.56 9.16 21.21
CA ALA A 243 -18.04 10.30 22.00
C ALA A 243 -16.60 10.81 21.68
N ARG A 244 -16.55 11.96 21.00
CA ARG A 244 -15.37 12.59 20.36
C ARG A 244 -14.08 12.71 21.19
N ARG A 245 -14.15 12.98 22.50
CA ARG A 245 -12.93 13.22 23.32
C ARG A 245 -12.26 11.94 23.83
N GLU A 246 -13.01 10.91 24.17
CA GLU A 246 -12.44 9.60 24.55
C GLU A 246 -11.92 8.88 23.30
N MET A 247 -12.61 9.08 22.16
CA MET A 247 -12.23 8.60 20.85
C MET A 247 -10.83 9.05 20.40
N GLU A 248 -10.45 10.32 20.55
CA GLU A 248 -9.13 10.80 20.07
C GLU A 248 -7.95 10.08 20.72
N LYS A 249 -7.99 9.90 22.05
CA LYS A 249 -6.95 9.17 22.79
C LYS A 249 -6.90 7.70 22.39
N GLU A 250 -8.04 7.07 22.20
CA GLU A 250 -8.11 5.67 21.75
C GLU A 250 -7.57 5.51 20.32
N LEU A 251 -7.96 6.41 19.40
CA LEU A 251 -7.44 6.44 18.03
C LEU A 251 -5.94 6.64 18.00
N ARG A 252 -5.40 7.55 18.82
CA ARG A 252 -3.95 7.74 18.96
C ARG A 252 -3.27 6.48 19.45
N ASN A 253 -3.75 5.88 20.55
CA ASN A 253 -3.15 4.66 21.09
C ASN A 253 -3.19 3.52 20.08
N TRP A 254 -4.29 3.40 19.32
CA TRP A 254 -4.42 2.42 18.26
C TRP A 254 -3.43 2.71 17.11
N ALA A 255 -3.34 3.95 16.64
CA ALA A 255 -2.42 4.35 15.58
C ALA A 255 -0.96 4.05 15.95
N VAL A 256 -0.55 4.45 17.16
CA VAL A 256 0.80 4.19 17.69
C VAL A 256 1.05 2.69 17.84
N GLY A 257 0.08 1.94 18.37
CA GLY A 257 0.16 0.49 18.52
C GLY A 257 0.32 -0.22 17.16
N SER A 258 -0.46 0.18 16.16
CA SER A 258 -0.39 -0.35 14.81
C SER A 258 0.94 -0.02 14.12
N ILE A 259 1.41 1.23 14.18
CA ILE A 259 2.72 1.60 13.62
C ILE A 259 3.85 0.81 14.29
N THR A 260 3.80 0.68 15.61
CA THR A 260 4.76 -0.13 16.39
C THR A 260 4.68 -1.62 16.07
N GLY A 261 3.49 -2.12 15.74
CA GLY A 261 3.24 -3.51 15.38
C GLY A 261 3.71 -3.85 13.96
N PHE A 262 3.45 -2.97 12.99
CA PHE A 262 3.85 -3.17 11.61
C PHE A 262 5.35 -2.98 11.40
N ARG A 263 6.00 -2.06 12.14
CA ARG A 263 7.47 -1.84 12.05
C ARG A 263 8.01 -1.64 10.63
N ASN A 264 7.15 -1.19 9.71
CA ASN A 264 7.49 -1.08 8.30
C ASN A 264 7.95 0.35 8.00
N TYR A 265 9.19 0.47 7.53
CA TYR A 265 9.81 1.75 7.22
C TYR A 265 9.05 2.50 6.11
N TYR A 266 8.72 1.82 5.02
CA TYR A 266 8.07 2.43 3.86
C TYR A 266 6.65 2.92 4.20
N PHE A 267 5.90 2.17 5.00
CA PHE A 267 4.61 2.59 5.53
C PHE A 267 4.74 3.89 6.35
N PHE A 268 5.73 3.96 7.25
CA PHE A 268 5.95 5.17 8.04
C PHE A 268 6.36 6.37 7.16
N GLU A 269 7.25 6.15 6.18
CA GLU A 269 7.65 7.14 5.20
C GLU A 269 6.44 7.66 4.40
N THR A 270 5.56 6.77 3.94
CA THR A 270 4.32 7.11 3.24
C THR A 270 3.41 7.98 4.11
N LEU A 271 3.16 7.60 5.37
CA LEU A 271 2.35 8.43 6.27
C LEU A 271 2.94 9.83 6.48
N ALA A 272 4.26 9.93 6.64
CA ALA A 272 4.91 11.21 6.81
C ALA A 272 4.78 12.09 5.56
N ARG A 273 4.93 11.51 4.36
CA ARG A 273 4.72 12.21 3.09
C ARG A 273 3.30 12.73 2.93
N MET A 274 2.30 11.89 3.23
CA MET A 274 0.90 12.29 3.15
C MET A 274 0.55 13.47 4.07
N LEU A 275 1.20 13.56 5.24
CA LEU A 275 1.01 14.67 6.18
C LEU A 275 1.60 16.01 5.69
N LEU A 276 2.38 16.00 4.62
CA LEU A 276 2.82 17.22 3.92
C LEU A 276 1.77 17.75 2.94
N GLU A 277 0.77 16.95 2.58
CA GLU A 277 -0.31 17.41 1.71
C GLU A 277 -1.25 18.35 2.49
N PRO A 278 -1.73 19.45 1.87
CA PRO A 278 -2.61 20.41 2.54
C PRO A 278 -3.89 19.80 3.11
N THR A 279 -4.40 18.75 2.46
CA THR A 279 -5.59 18.00 2.84
C THR A 279 -5.30 16.51 2.66
N LEU A 280 -5.67 15.66 3.63
CA LEU A 280 -5.51 14.22 3.46
C LEU A 280 -6.51 13.73 2.40
N PRO A 281 -6.14 12.72 1.58
CA PRO A 281 -6.99 12.16 0.54
C PRO A 281 -8.09 11.24 1.10
N VAL A 282 -8.83 11.71 2.11
CA VAL A 282 -9.86 10.94 2.84
C VAL A 282 -11.26 11.57 2.72
N THR A 283 -11.44 12.57 1.86
CA THR A 283 -12.67 13.37 1.74
C THR A 283 -13.89 12.57 1.28
N SER A 284 -13.67 11.44 0.61
CA SER A 284 -14.72 10.46 0.27
C SER A 284 -15.22 9.67 1.49
N LEU A 285 -14.41 9.56 2.54
CA LEU A 285 -14.70 8.80 3.75
C LEU A 285 -15.09 9.71 4.91
N LEU A 286 -14.46 10.88 5.07
CA LEU A 286 -14.60 11.80 6.19
C LEU A 286 -15.07 13.19 5.74
N ASN A 287 -15.79 13.90 6.63
CA ASN A 287 -16.01 15.34 6.45
C ASN A 287 -14.76 16.11 6.92
N SER A 288 -14.72 17.43 6.71
CA SER A 288 -13.55 18.25 7.09
C SER A 288 -13.22 18.18 8.58
N GLU A 289 -14.24 18.18 9.44
CA GLU A 289 -14.06 18.15 10.89
C GLU A 289 -13.48 16.81 11.40
N ASP A 290 -13.93 15.71 10.81
CA ASP A 290 -13.42 14.35 11.06
C ASP A 290 -12.00 14.18 10.47
N GLU A 291 -11.71 14.85 9.35
CA GLU A 291 -10.37 14.87 8.73
C GLU A 291 -9.35 15.63 9.60
N ASP A 292 -9.73 16.76 10.19
CA ASP A 292 -8.89 17.49 11.16
C ASP A 292 -8.58 16.64 12.40
N LEU A 293 -9.56 15.86 12.87
CA LEU A 293 -9.33 14.89 13.95
C LEU A 293 -8.34 13.80 13.54
N LEU A 294 -8.50 13.23 12.33
CA LEU A 294 -7.56 12.24 11.81
C LEU A 294 -6.15 12.81 11.69
N ARG A 295 -6.00 14.02 11.14
CA ARG A 295 -4.71 14.70 10.99
C ARG A 295 -4.02 14.89 12.33
N ARG A 296 -4.74 15.31 13.39
CA ARG A 296 -4.19 15.41 14.76
C ARG A 296 -3.67 14.08 15.28
N VAL A 297 -4.47 13.02 15.15
CA VAL A 297 -4.09 11.66 15.56
C VAL A 297 -2.81 11.20 14.84
N LEU A 298 -2.70 11.49 13.55
CA LEU A 298 -1.52 11.13 12.75
C LEU A 298 -0.29 11.98 13.09
N TYR A 299 -0.44 13.30 13.34
CA TYR A 299 0.65 14.14 13.81
C TYR A 299 1.21 13.63 15.14
N ASP A 300 0.34 13.35 16.11
CA ASP A 300 0.77 12.77 17.39
C ASP A 300 1.54 11.46 17.17
N ALA A 301 1.01 10.58 16.32
CA ALA A 301 1.62 9.28 16.07
C ALA A 301 2.94 9.34 15.29
N VAL A 302 3.11 10.27 14.36
CA VAL A 302 4.30 10.38 13.48
C VAL A 302 5.40 11.26 14.10
N ILE A 303 5.02 12.30 14.84
CA ILE A 303 5.96 13.28 15.41
C ILE A 303 6.39 12.85 16.81
N LEU A 304 5.45 12.63 17.71
CA LEU A 304 5.73 12.53 19.15
C LEU A 304 6.27 11.16 19.60
N VAL A 305 6.19 10.14 18.73
CA VAL A 305 6.59 8.78 19.09
C VAL A 305 7.96 8.44 18.51
N GLU A 306 8.84 7.95 19.38
CA GLU A 306 10.12 7.37 19.00
C GLU A 306 9.98 5.88 18.69
N TYR A 307 9.85 5.56 17.41
CA TYR A 307 9.79 4.17 16.98
C TYR A 307 11.18 3.53 16.88
N SER A 308 11.38 2.42 17.59
CA SER A 308 12.67 1.70 17.61
C SER A 308 13.10 1.19 16.24
N PHE A 309 12.15 0.84 15.37
CA PHE A 309 12.43 0.41 14.00
C PHE A 309 12.95 1.55 13.12
N LEU A 310 12.78 2.82 13.50
CA LEU A 310 13.39 3.94 12.77
C LEU A 310 14.85 4.19 13.17
N ASN A 311 15.39 3.40 14.11
CA ASN A 311 16.77 3.58 14.57
C ASN A 311 17.76 3.05 13.50
N PRO A 312 18.67 3.90 12.97
CA PRO A 312 19.66 3.49 11.98
C PRO A 312 20.67 2.44 12.49
N ARG A 313 20.68 2.14 13.80
CA ARG A 313 21.48 1.04 14.36
C ARG A 313 20.82 -0.33 14.21
N VAL A 314 19.52 -0.36 13.93
CA VAL A 314 18.70 -1.57 13.82
C VAL A 314 18.39 -1.89 12.36
N ILE A 315 18.17 -0.88 11.52
CA ILE A 315 17.97 -1.04 10.07
C ILE A 315 19.17 -0.46 9.31
N GLN A 316 19.57 -1.09 8.21
CA GLN A 316 20.55 -0.57 7.26
C GLN A 316 19.88 -0.05 5.96
N PRO A 317 18.88 0.86 6.01
CA PRO A 317 18.38 1.45 4.77
C PRO A 317 19.45 2.40 4.21
N PRO A 318 19.43 2.68 2.89
CA PRO A 318 20.39 3.60 2.28
C PRO A 318 20.41 4.94 3.03
N ALA A 319 21.60 5.45 3.35
CA ALA A 319 21.77 6.66 4.17
C ALA A 319 21.01 7.88 3.62
N GLU A 320 20.86 7.94 2.29
CA GLU A 320 20.09 8.97 1.59
C GLU A 320 18.60 8.94 1.92
N ARG A 321 17.99 7.75 2.05
CA ARG A 321 16.58 7.61 2.45
C ARG A 321 16.36 7.97 3.91
N MET A 322 17.28 7.61 4.81
CA MET A 322 17.20 8.06 6.20
C MET A 322 17.26 9.58 6.32
N LYS A 323 18.13 10.21 5.53
CA LYS A 323 18.21 11.67 5.46
C LYS A 323 16.90 12.25 4.91
N SER A 324 16.35 11.68 3.85
CA SER A 324 15.06 12.09 3.29
C SER A 324 13.96 12.00 4.34
N LEU A 325 13.83 10.88 5.05
CA LEU A 325 12.80 10.71 6.07
C LEU A 325 12.98 11.68 7.24
N ALA A 326 14.20 11.88 7.71
CA ALA A 326 14.48 12.86 8.77
C ALA A 326 14.06 14.28 8.34
N MET A 327 14.36 14.68 7.10
CA MET A 327 13.93 15.96 6.54
C MET A 327 12.40 16.03 6.42
N THR A 328 11.75 14.98 5.90
CA THR A 328 10.29 14.90 5.81
C THR A 328 9.65 15.06 7.19
N ARG A 329 10.14 14.35 8.22
CA ARG A 329 9.62 14.48 9.60
C ARG A 329 9.79 15.89 10.16
N LEU A 330 10.91 16.56 9.89
CA LEU A 330 11.12 17.94 10.31
C LEU A 330 10.12 18.90 9.65
N ILE A 331 9.82 18.71 8.36
CA ILE A 331 8.83 19.52 7.66
C ILE A 331 7.43 19.20 8.18
N VAL A 332 7.06 17.92 8.34
CA VAL A 332 5.79 17.49 8.94
C VAL A 332 5.60 18.10 10.34
N MET A 333 6.67 18.15 11.14
CA MET A 333 6.64 18.79 12.45
C MET A 333 6.38 20.29 12.34
N HIS A 334 7.02 20.98 11.39
CA HIS A 334 6.73 22.39 11.11
C HIS A 334 5.26 22.59 10.72
N GLU A 335 4.73 21.79 9.79
CA GLU A 335 3.33 21.86 9.37
C GLU A 335 2.37 21.60 10.53
N ALA A 336 2.69 20.63 11.41
CA ALA A 336 1.89 20.38 12.61
C ALA A 336 1.89 21.58 13.56
N ILE A 337 3.04 22.23 13.80
CA ILE A 337 3.10 23.45 14.62
C ILE A 337 2.16 24.50 14.06
N GLU A 338 2.23 24.76 12.76
CA GLU A 338 1.36 25.77 12.12
C GLU A 338 -0.10 25.36 12.22
N PHE A 339 -0.45 24.11 11.92
CA PHE A 339 -1.80 23.56 12.07
C PHE A 339 -2.37 23.80 13.48
N PHE A 340 -1.61 23.50 14.53
CA PHE A 340 -2.04 23.70 15.91
C PHE A 340 -2.03 25.17 16.36
N ARG A 341 -1.16 26.02 15.80
CA ARG A 341 -1.15 27.46 16.09
C ARG A 341 -2.44 28.15 15.65
N TYR A 342 -3.08 27.66 14.59
CA TYR A 342 -4.39 28.15 14.16
C TYR A 342 -5.53 27.67 15.07
N GLU A 343 -5.41 26.52 15.74
CA GLU A 343 -6.48 25.97 16.59
C GLU A 343 -6.43 26.41 18.06
N GLU A 344 -5.27 26.52 18.72
CA GLU A 344 -5.17 27.09 20.09
C GLU A 344 -3.70 27.33 20.53
N MET A 345 -3.46 28.47 21.17
CA MET A 345 -2.14 28.97 21.59
C MET A 345 -1.59 28.20 22.82
N LYS A 346 -1.08 26.96 22.67
CA LYS A 346 -0.37 26.27 23.78
C LYS A 346 0.61 25.12 23.46
N ILE A 347 1.00 24.90 22.20
CA ILE A 347 1.83 23.73 21.82
C ILE A 347 3.31 24.11 21.55
N SER A 348 3.67 25.40 21.58
CA SER A 348 4.97 25.89 21.11
C SER A 348 6.20 25.53 21.96
N ILE A 349 6.07 24.91 23.15
CA ILE A 349 7.22 24.69 24.06
C ILE A 349 7.74 23.24 24.02
N GLU A 350 6.88 22.23 23.90
CA GLU A 350 7.33 20.82 23.82
C GLU A 350 8.00 20.52 22.46
N ILE A 351 7.52 21.13 21.39
CA ILE A 351 8.05 20.91 20.04
C ILE A 351 9.47 21.51 19.86
N ILE A 352 9.77 22.62 20.54
CA ILE A 352 11.13 23.22 20.52
C ILE A 352 12.16 22.31 21.21
N ILE A 353 11.75 21.57 22.24
CA ILE A 353 12.62 20.62 22.95
C ILE A 353 12.92 19.42 22.04
N ASP A 354 11.95 18.94 21.26
CA ASP A 354 12.11 17.80 20.37
C ASP A 354 12.99 18.13 19.14
N LEU A 355 12.85 19.34 18.58
CA LEU A 355 13.77 19.90 17.58
C LEU A 355 15.23 19.94 18.06
N SER A 356 15.44 20.15 19.36
CA SER A 356 16.78 20.21 19.95
C SER A 356 17.42 18.81 20.05
N LEU A 357 16.62 17.77 20.32
CA LEU A 357 17.07 16.38 20.45
C LEU A 357 17.27 15.70 19.08
N GLN A 358 16.34 15.91 18.14
CA GLN A 358 16.48 15.39 16.78
C GLN A 358 17.66 16.04 16.03
N ASN A 359 17.89 17.34 16.21
CA ASN A 359 19.10 17.98 15.70
C ASN A 359 20.37 17.39 16.33
N LEU A 360 20.38 17.08 17.63
CA LEU A 360 21.53 16.43 18.28
C LEU A 360 21.82 15.04 17.70
N MET A 361 20.77 14.27 17.38
CA MET A 361 20.90 12.93 16.80
C MET A 361 21.39 12.96 15.35
N ILE A 362 20.86 13.89 14.54
CA ILE A 362 21.31 14.11 13.15
C ILE A 362 22.76 14.62 13.12
N TRP A 363 23.12 15.54 14.02
CA TRP A 363 24.51 16.02 14.14
C TRP A 363 25.47 14.94 14.66
N SER A 364 25.05 14.12 15.62
CA SER A 364 25.87 13.00 16.10
C SER A 364 26.13 11.95 15.00
N ALA A 365 25.16 11.74 14.10
CA ALA A 365 25.32 10.89 12.93
C ALA A 365 26.25 11.54 11.88
N ALA A 366 26.11 12.84 11.61
CA ALA A 366 26.94 13.58 10.66
C ALA A 366 28.42 13.66 11.11
N GLU A 367 28.66 13.85 12.41
CA GLU A 367 30.00 13.93 13.01
C GLU A 367 30.72 12.57 12.96
N LYS A 368 29.98 11.47 13.12
CA LYS A 368 30.50 10.10 12.92
C LYS A 368 30.78 9.75 11.46
N MET A 369 30.15 10.47 10.52
CA MET A 369 30.39 10.35 9.08
C MET A 369 31.46 11.35 8.57
N GLY A 370 32.16 12.06 9.46
CA GLY A 370 33.28 12.94 9.11
C GLY A 370 32.89 14.32 8.57
N ILE A 371 31.60 14.69 8.64
CA ILE A 371 31.10 15.99 8.20
C ILE A 371 31.31 17.00 9.35
N ARG A 372 32.27 17.92 9.19
CA ARG A 372 32.55 18.95 10.20
C ARG A 372 31.59 20.13 10.08
N ARG A 373 31.20 20.70 11.23
CA ARG A 373 30.57 22.02 11.32
C ARG A 373 31.52 23.07 10.75
N GLU A 374 31.09 23.81 9.73
CA GLU A 374 31.63 25.14 9.51
C GLU A 374 30.92 26.10 10.48
N PRO A 375 31.67 26.91 11.26
CA PRO A 375 31.06 27.87 12.14
C PRO A 375 30.44 29.00 11.31
N PHE A 376 29.11 29.14 11.40
CA PHE A 376 28.44 30.38 11.04
C PHE A 376 28.99 31.49 11.93
N LEU A 377 29.80 32.38 11.33
CA LEU A 377 30.15 33.67 11.90
C LEU A 377 28.89 34.53 11.87
N ILE A 378 28.52 35.02 13.06
CA ILE A 378 27.35 35.87 13.35
C ILE A 378 27.39 37.16 12.54
#